data_AF-A0A6G3WUZ0-F1
#
_entry.id   AF-A0A6G3WUZ0-F1
#
_cell.length_a   1.000
_cell.length_b   1.000
_cell.length_c   1.000
_cell.angle_alpha   90.00
_cell.angle_beta   90.00
_cell.angle_gamma   90.00
#
_symmetry.space_group_name_H-M   'P 1'
#
loop_
_entity.id
_entity.type
_entity.pdbx_description
1 polymer ?
#
loop_
_entity_poly.entity_id
_entity_poly.type
_entity_poly.pdbx_seq_one_letter_code
_entity_poly.pdbx_strand_id
1 'polypeptide(L)'
;TGIDLRQELVHGSFPRDLRYEAEYAQALGVAYRRTKIFGLDELSRHDAEWDLDTAYLSLEAQAQTQDRTARHRGVAEAAPPLPQRIDALLADRPRVLLRGEAGAGKTTLLWWLAAHASDRTLSDALAPLNGLIPFVV
;
A
#
# COMPACT_ATOMS: atom_id res chain seq x y z
N THR A 1 5.56 24.50 -2.04
CA THR A 1 4.71 24.86 -0.89
C THR A 1 3.81 23.67 -0.64
N GLY A 2 4.16 22.83 0.34
CA GLY A 2 3.41 21.62 0.62
C GLY A 2 2.14 21.97 1.37
N ILE A 3 1.03 21.33 1.02
CA ILE A 3 -0.22 21.42 1.78
C ILE A 3 0.08 20.85 3.18
N ASP A 4 -0.09 21.66 4.22
CA ASP A 4 -0.02 21.19 5.59
C ASP A 4 -1.13 20.16 5.81
N LEU A 5 -0.73 19.01 6.30
CA LEU A 5 -1.61 17.85 6.37
C LEU A 5 -2.44 17.93 7.64
N ARG A 6 -3.74 18.03 7.44
CA ARG A 6 -4.73 18.03 8.49
C ARG A 6 -5.00 16.59 8.92
N GLN A 7 -4.49 16.20 10.08
CA GLN A 7 -5.02 15.05 10.80
C GLN A 7 -6.29 15.52 11.51
N GLU A 8 -7.43 15.00 11.07
CA GLU A 8 -8.72 15.26 11.70
C GLU A 8 -9.14 13.98 12.42
N LEU A 9 -9.21 14.06 13.75
CA LEU A 9 -9.87 13.02 14.53
C LEU A 9 -11.37 13.16 14.28
N VAL A 10 -11.93 12.23 13.51
CA VAL A 10 -13.37 12.16 13.28
C VAL A 10 -14.01 11.66 14.58
N HIS A 11 -14.39 12.60 15.44
CA HIS A 11 -15.07 12.31 16.70
C HIS A 11 -16.58 12.24 16.46
N GLY A 12 -17.14 11.03 16.50
CA GLY A 12 -18.58 10.78 16.52
C GLY A 12 -18.84 9.28 16.44
N SER A 13 -19.59 8.73 17.39
CA SER A 13 -20.10 7.36 17.26
C SER A 13 -21.34 7.42 16.38
N PHE A 14 -21.21 6.96 15.14
CA PHE A 14 -22.31 6.85 14.20
C PHE A 14 -22.58 5.37 13.95
N PRO A 15 -23.56 4.75 14.63
CA PRO A 15 -23.84 3.31 14.50
C PRO A 15 -24.14 2.86 13.05
N ARG A 16 -24.62 3.78 12.20
CA ARG A 16 -24.83 3.52 10.77
C ARG A 16 -23.52 3.42 9.99
N ASP A 17 -22.49 4.15 10.42
CA ASP A 17 -21.18 4.19 9.76
C ASP A 17 -20.42 2.89 10.04
N LEU A 18 -20.62 2.24 11.20
CA LEU A 18 -20.04 0.93 11.50
C LEU A 18 -20.49 -0.16 10.50
N ARG A 19 -21.76 -0.12 10.10
CA ARG A 19 -22.26 -1.06 9.08
C ARG A 19 -21.66 -0.74 7.71
N TYR A 20 -21.61 0.55 7.35
CA TYR A 20 -21.01 0.99 6.10
C TYR A 20 -19.52 0.63 6.03
N GLU A 21 -18.78 0.77 7.13
CA GLU A 21 -17.37 0.40 7.24
C GLU A 21 -17.15 -1.07 6.89
N ALA A 22 -17.95 -1.97 7.48
CA ALA A 22 -17.89 -3.40 7.17
C ALA A 22 -18.27 -3.71 5.72
N GLU A 23 -19.34 -3.09 5.20
CA GLU A 23 -19.78 -3.26 3.82
C GLU A 23 -18.72 -2.76 2.81
N TYR A 24 -18.09 -1.61 3.09
CA TYR A 24 -17.04 -1.03 2.26
C TYR A 24 -15.76 -1.85 2.29
N ALA A 25 -15.33 -2.32 3.47
CA ALA A 25 -14.16 -3.21 3.59
C ALA A 25 -14.36 -4.50 2.77
N GLN A 26 -15.56 -5.10 2.80
CA GLN A 26 -15.87 -6.26 1.94
C GLN A 26 -15.83 -5.89 0.45
N ALA A 27 -16.38 -4.74 0.07
CA ALA A 27 -16.35 -4.27 -1.31
C ALA A 27 -14.92 -4.09 -1.83
N LEU A 28 -13.99 -3.58 -1.00
CA LEU A 28 -12.57 -3.47 -1.35
C LEU A 28 -11.92 -4.83 -1.58
N GLY A 29 -12.23 -5.81 -0.72
CA GLY A 29 -11.78 -7.19 -0.92
C GLY A 29 -12.23 -7.74 -2.27
N VAL A 30 -13.51 -7.59 -2.61
CA VAL A 30 -14.05 -8.03 -3.91
C VAL A 30 -13.41 -7.29 -5.09
N ALA A 31 -13.23 -5.98 -4.96
CA ALA A 31 -12.70 -5.14 -6.04
C ALA A 31 -11.20 -5.35 -6.32
N TYR A 32 -10.40 -5.62 -5.28
CA TYR A 32 -8.95 -5.57 -5.36
C TYR A 32 -8.22 -6.91 -5.09
N ARG A 33 -8.88 -7.95 -4.55
CA ARG A 33 -8.24 -9.28 -4.37
C ARG A 33 -8.06 -10.07 -5.66
N ARG A 34 -8.71 -9.67 -6.75
CA ARG A 34 -8.70 -10.39 -8.02
C ARG A 34 -7.72 -9.70 -8.96
N THR A 35 -6.55 -10.30 -9.20
CA THR A 35 -5.69 -9.89 -10.31
C THR A 35 -5.76 -10.93 -11.42
N LYS A 36 -6.12 -10.45 -12.60
CA LYS A 36 -6.04 -11.23 -13.83
C LYS A 36 -4.59 -11.26 -14.30
N ILE A 37 -3.96 -12.42 -14.28
CA ILE A 37 -2.61 -12.58 -14.84
C ILE A 37 -2.75 -12.67 -16.36
N PHE A 38 -2.26 -11.66 -17.08
CA PHE A 38 -2.22 -11.68 -18.54
C PHE A 38 -0.92 -12.37 -18.99
N GLY A 39 -1.01 -13.38 -19.87
CA GLY A 39 0.14 -14.13 -20.40
C GLY A 39 0.16 -15.63 -20.12
N LEU A 40 -0.87 -16.17 -19.45
CA LEU A 40 -1.11 -17.61 -19.30
C LEU A 40 -2.26 -18.01 -20.23
N ASP A 41 -2.01 -18.00 -21.54
CA ASP A 41 -3.06 -18.28 -22.55
C ASP A 41 -3.53 -19.75 -22.57
N GLU A 42 -2.99 -20.60 -21.69
CA GLU A 42 -3.31 -22.03 -21.58
C GLU A 42 -4.24 -22.37 -20.40
N LEU A 43 -4.55 -21.41 -19.51
CA LEU A 43 -5.49 -21.62 -18.41
C LEU A 43 -6.89 -21.12 -18.80
N SER A 44 -7.93 -21.89 -18.48
CA SER A 44 -9.32 -21.54 -18.79
C SER A 44 -9.64 -20.13 -18.27
N ARG A 45 -10.60 -19.40 -18.88
CA ARG A 45 -11.01 -18.05 -18.42
C ARG A 45 -11.40 -17.97 -16.94
N HIS A 46 -11.71 -19.11 -16.32
CA HIS A 46 -12.02 -19.24 -14.89
C HIS A 46 -10.76 -19.49 -14.00
N ASP A 47 -9.64 -19.91 -14.58
CA ASP A 47 -8.35 -20.15 -13.89
C ASP A 47 -7.37 -18.97 -14.03
N ALA A 48 -7.74 -17.93 -14.77
CA ALA A 48 -6.94 -16.72 -14.97
C ALA A 48 -7.07 -15.70 -13.83
N GLU A 49 -7.90 -15.98 -12.83
CA GLU A 49 -8.17 -15.13 -11.67
C GLU A 49 -7.43 -15.72 -10.46
N TRP A 50 -6.25 -15.16 -10.14
CA TRP A 50 -5.44 -15.61 -9.02
C TRP A 50 -5.74 -14.75 -7.80
N ASP A 51 -5.83 -15.39 -6.64
CA ASP A 51 -5.88 -14.69 -5.36
C ASP A 51 -4.60 -13.88 -5.20
N LEU A 52 -4.74 -12.57 -5.00
CA LEU A 52 -3.61 -11.66 -4.84
C LEU A 52 -2.73 -12.07 -3.65
N ASP A 53 -3.31 -12.77 -2.67
CA ASP A 53 -2.62 -13.39 -1.55
C ASP A 53 -1.47 -14.29 -2.01
N THR A 54 -1.65 -15.01 -3.12
CA THR A 54 -0.65 -15.97 -3.65
C THR A 54 0.21 -15.37 -4.76
N ALA A 55 -0.30 -14.37 -5.49
CA ALA A 55 0.37 -13.81 -6.66
C ALA A 55 1.30 -12.61 -6.35
N TYR A 56 1.23 -12.03 -5.15
CA TYR A 56 2.03 -10.86 -4.79
C TYR A 56 3.42 -11.23 -4.25
N LEU A 57 4.46 -10.69 -4.87
CA LEU A 57 5.82 -10.69 -4.34
C LEU A 57 6.15 -9.27 -3.84
N SER A 58 6.67 -9.19 -2.62
CA SER A 58 7.06 -7.91 -2.00
C SER A 58 8.05 -7.17 -2.89
N LEU A 59 7.73 -5.91 -3.20
CA LEU A 59 8.61 -5.04 -3.97
C LEU A 59 9.78 -4.58 -3.10
N GLU A 60 10.90 -4.27 -3.74
CA GLU A 60 11.99 -3.54 -3.10
C GLU A 60 11.98 -2.07 -3.54
N ALA A 61 12.30 -1.19 -2.60
CA ALA A 61 12.45 0.23 -2.87
C ALA A 61 13.62 0.81 -2.07
N GLN A 62 14.16 1.92 -2.55
CA GLN A 62 15.20 2.67 -1.86
C GLN A 62 14.56 3.87 -1.16
N ALA A 63 14.79 4.00 0.14
CA ALA A 63 14.33 5.16 0.89
C ALA A 63 15.08 6.41 0.42
N GLN A 64 14.38 7.39 -0.14
CA GLN A 64 15.01 8.70 -0.37
C GLN A 64 15.04 9.49 0.93
N THR A 65 16.23 9.66 1.51
CA THR A 65 16.44 10.58 2.63
C THR A 65 16.12 12.00 2.16
N GLN A 66 14.95 12.53 2.56
CA GLN A 66 14.58 13.93 2.34
C GLN A 66 15.31 14.84 3.32
N ASP A 67 16.63 14.71 3.46
CA ASP A 67 17.37 15.67 4.27
C ASP A 67 17.67 16.92 3.42
N ARG A 68 16.62 17.70 3.16
CA ARG A 68 16.74 18.99 2.46
C ARG A 68 17.64 19.96 3.25
N THR A 69 17.79 19.74 4.56
CA THR A 69 18.60 20.57 5.45
C THR A 69 20.09 20.18 5.44
N ALA A 70 20.42 18.89 5.34
CA ALA A 70 21.80 18.42 5.21
C ALA A 70 22.43 18.81 3.86
N ARG A 71 21.64 18.80 2.77
CA ARG A 71 22.10 19.21 1.43
C ARG A 71 22.55 20.68 1.37
N HIS A 72 22.02 21.55 2.23
CA HIS A 72 22.47 22.95 2.33
C HIS A 72 23.73 23.13 3.18
N ARG A 73 24.12 22.11 3.94
CA ARG A 73 25.21 22.20 4.93
C ARG A 73 26.51 21.52 4.48
N GLY A 74 26.58 21.08 3.21
CA GLY A 74 27.79 20.51 2.61
C GLY A 74 28.30 19.23 3.28
N VAL A 75 27.47 18.55 4.08
CA VAL A 75 27.85 17.29 4.72
C VAL A 75 27.87 16.22 3.64
N ALA A 76 29.00 15.49 3.54
CA ALA A 76 29.31 14.51 2.51
C ALA A 76 28.10 13.61 2.15
N GLU A 77 27.92 13.37 0.85
CA GLU A 77 26.95 12.41 0.33
C GLU A 77 27.20 11.04 0.99
N ALA A 78 26.39 10.70 2.00
CA ALA A 78 26.30 9.34 2.46
C ALA A 78 25.87 8.47 1.28
N ALA A 79 26.49 7.29 1.14
CA ALA A 79 26.13 6.34 0.11
C ALA A 79 24.60 6.12 0.09
N PRO A 80 23.96 6.02 -1.09
CA PRO A 80 22.53 5.85 -1.17
C PRO A 80 22.13 4.59 -0.38
N PRO A 81 21.05 4.65 0.42
CA PRO A 81 20.62 3.49 1.19
C PRO A 81 20.31 2.33 0.25
N LEU A 82 20.68 1.13 0.71
CA LEU A 82 20.40 -0.11 0.00
C LEU A 82 18.88 -0.31 -0.18
N PRO A 83 18.45 -0.99 -1.25
CA PRO A 83 17.07 -1.42 -1.40
C PRO A 83 16.59 -2.20 -0.17
N GLN A 84 15.34 -1.96 0.22
CA GLN A 84 14.66 -2.66 1.30
C GLN A 84 13.29 -3.09 0.82
N ARG A 85 12.76 -4.16 1.41
CA ARG A 85 11.37 -4.56 1.17
C ARG A 85 10.42 -3.41 1.49
N ILE A 86 9.46 -3.21 0.61
CA ILE A 86 8.50 -2.11 0.70
C ILE A 86 7.72 -2.17 2.02
N ASP A 87 7.43 -3.38 2.51
CA ASP A 87 6.72 -3.65 3.75
C ASP A 87 7.37 -2.94 4.95
N ALA A 88 8.70 -3.07 5.08
CA ALA A 88 9.48 -2.42 6.14
C ALA A 88 9.56 -0.90 5.96
N LEU A 89 9.46 -0.41 4.72
CA LEU A 89 9.48 1.01 4.42
C LEU A 89 8.12 1.68 4.68
N LEU A 90 7.01 0.95 4.62
CA LEU A 90 5.68 1.51 4.84
C LEU A 90 5.29 1.57 6.32
N ALA A 91 5.71 0.57 7.11
CA ALA A 91 5.26 0.35 8.49
C ALA A 91 5.21 1.62 9.38
N ASP A 92 6.28 2.41 9.38
CA ASP A 92 6.44 3.56 10.28
C ASP A 92 6.24 4.91 9.59
N ARG A 93 5.69 4.93 8.37
CA ARG A 93 5.57 6.15 7.57
C ARG A 93 4.10 6.52 7.37
N PRO A 94 3.61 7.60 7.99
CA PRO A 94 2.21 8.04 7.81
C PRO A 94 1.94 8.52 6.37
N ARG A 95 3.00 8.84 5.61
CA ARG A 95 2.93 9.33 4.23
C ARG A 95 4.11 8.82 3.42
N VAL A 96 3.82 8.24 2.27
CA VAL A 96 4.82 7.69 1.37
C VAL A 96 4.51 8.14 -0.06
N LEU A 97 5.54 8.63 -0.74
CA LEU A 97 5.50 8.84 -2.18
C LEU A 97 6.32 7.72 -2.84
N LEU A 98 5.62 6.74 -3.41
CA LEU A 98 6.28 5.65 -4.13
C LEU A 98 6.56 6.09 -5.58
N ARG A 99 7.83 6.02 -5.99
CA ARG A 99 8.28 6.31 -7.36
C ARG A 99 8.89 5.08 -7.99
N GLY A 100 8.70 4.93 -9.29
CA GLY A 100 9.26 3.84 -10.09
C GLY A 100 8.72 3.89 -11.51
N GLU A 101 9.38 3.19 -12.42
CA GLU A 101 9.04 3.14 -13.85
C GLU A 101 7.62 2.60 -14.12
N ALA A 102 7.15 2.78 -15.35
CA ALA A 102 5.93 2.13 -15.82
C ALA A 102 6.06 0.60 -15.69
N GLY A 103 5.02 -0.07 -15.20
CA GLY A 103 5.05 -1.52 -14.95
C GLY A 103 5.77 -1.97 -13.67
N ALA A 104 6.34 -1.06 -12.86
CA ALA A 104 7.03 -1.41 -11.60
C ALA A 104 6.10 -1.91 -10.46
N GLY A 105 4.82 -2.23 -10.73
CA GLY A 105 3.91 -2.80 -9.73
C GLY A 105 3.32 -1.83 -8.69
N LYS A 106 3.48 -0.50 -8.85
CA LYS A 106 2.99 0.51 -7.88
C LYS A 106 1.47 0.40 -7.63
N THR A 107 0.68 0.32 -8.69
CA THR A 107 -0.78 0.18 -8.59
C THR A 107 -1.17 -1.17 -7.99
N THR A 108 -0.45 -2.23 -8.38
CA THR A 108 -0.64 -3.58 -7.82
C THR A 108 -0.39 -3.59 -6.32
N LEU A 109 0.66 -2.93 -5.82
CA LEU A 109 0.93 -2.78 -4.39
C LEU A 109 -0.22 -2.06 -3.67
N LEU A 110 -0.76 -0.97 -4.24
CA LEU A 110 -1.88 -0.24 -3.62
C LEU A 110 -3.13 -1.10 -3.52
N TRP A 111 -3.47 -1.84 -4.58
CA TRP A 111 -4.61 -2.76 -4.57
C TRP A 111 -4.41 -3.91 -3.58
N TRP A 112 -3.20 -4.47 -3.52
CA TRP A 112 -2.83 -5.50 -2.55
C TRP A 112 -2.99 -5.01 -1.11
N LEU A 113 -2.39 -3.85 -0.78
CA LEU A 113 -2.55 -3.26 0.56
C LEU A 113 -4.02 -3.01 0.89
N ALA A 114 -4.80 -2.48 -0.06
CA ALA A 114 -6.20 -2.16 0.18
C ALA A 114 -7.04 -3.42 0.48
N ALA A 115 -6.88 -4.46 -0.33
CA ALA A 115 -7.55 -5.74 -0.14
C ALA A 115 -7.19 -6.39 1.20
N HIS A 116 -5.90 -6.50 1.50
CA HIS A 116 -5.40 -7.22 2.68
C HIS A 116 -5.60 -6.46 4.00
N ALA A 117 -5.47 -5.13 3.99
CA ALA A 117 -5.76 -4.33 5.19
C ALA A 117 -7.25 -4.43 5.58
N SER A 118 -8.14 -4.43 4.59
CA SER A 118 -9.59 -4.53 4.78
C SER A 118 -10.01 -5.89 5.33
N ASP A 119 -9.36 -6.97 4.89
CA ASP A 119 -9.66 -8.34 5.33
C ASP A 119 -8.80 -8.80 6.53
N ARG A 120 -7.93 -7.93 7.04
CA ARG A 120 -7.07 -8.16 8.19
C ARG A 120 -6.07 -9.31 8.01
N THR A 121 -5.54 -9.47 6.80
CA THR A 121 -4.62 -10.55 6.44
C THR A 121 -3.16 -10.08 6.31
N LEU A 122 -2.84 -8.82 6.60
CA LEU A 122 -1.45 -8.34 6.63
C LEU A 122 -0.71 -8.94 7.83
N SER A 123 0.58 -9.26 7.64
CA SER A 123 1.45 -9.78 8.69
C SER A 123 2.61 -8.82 8.99
N ASP A 124 3.36 -9.14 10.05
CA ASP A 124 4.64 -8.54 10.38
C ASP A 124 4.58 -7.00 10.44
N ALA A 125 5.46 -6.33 9.69
CA ALA A 125 5.59 -4.88 9.66
C ALA A 125 4.31 -4.17 9.18
N LEU A 126 3.44 -4.87 8.44
CA LEU A 126 2.20 -4.31 7.91
C LEU A 126 0.97 -4.65 8.77
N ALA A 127 1.09 -5.54 9.76
CA ALA A 127 0.00 -5.90 10.66
C ALA A 127 -0.71 -4.69 11.32
N PRO A 128 -0.02 -3.58 11.67
CA PRO A 128 -0.68 -2.39 12.20
C PRO A 128 -1.69 -1.72 11.25
N LEU A 129 -1.63 -2.02 9.95
CA LEU A 129 -2.58 -1.49 8.96
C LEU A 129 -3.88 -2.30 8.90
N ASN A 130 -3.94 -3.48 9.53
CA ASN A 130 -5.14 -4.31 9.56
C ASN A 130 -6.30 -3.58 10.26
N GLY A 131 -7.47 -3.60 9.63
CA GLY A 131 -8.66 -2.94 10.16
C GLY A 131 -8.68 -1.42 9.92
N LEU A 132 -7.64 -0.85 9.30
CA LEU A 132 -7.79 0.44 8.64
C LEU A 132 -8.64 0.29 7.38
N ILE A 133 -9.29 1.38 6.98
CA ILE A 133 -10.23 1.40 5.85
C ILE A 133 -9.60 2.23 4.72
N PRO A 134 -9.02 1.57 3.70
CA PRO A 134 -8.34 2.25 2.61
C PRO A 134 -9.31 3.04 1.73
N PHE A 135 -9.03 4.32 1.51
CA PHE A 135 -9.69 5.10 0.46
C PHE A 135 -8.76 5.16 -0.76
N VAL A 136 -9.08 4.36 -1.78
CA VAL A 136 -8.36 4.36 -3.05
C VAL A 136 -9.05 5.34 -4.00
N VAL A 137 -8.29 6.33 -4.49
CA VAL A 137 -8.77 7.43 -5.36
C VAL A 137 -8.10 7.44 -6.72
#